data_AF-A0A3B0MZ07-F1
#
_entry.id   AF-A0A3B0MZ07-F1
#
_cell.length_a   1.000
_cell.length_b   1.000
_cell.length_c   1.000
_cell.angle_alpha   90.00
_cell.angle_beta   90.00
_cell.angle_gamma   90.00
#
_symmetry.space_group_name_H-M   'P 1'
#
loop_
_entity.id
_entity.type
_entity.pdbx_description
1 polymer ?
#
loop_
_entity_poly.entity_id
_entity_poly.type
_entity_poly.pdbx_seq_one_letter_code
_entity_poly.pdbx_strand_id
1 'polypeptide(L)'
;MPIDRWTVPQMAERAARGLGKVDQLGPRGATMVSRDEVEAMAGMLALLGMTPIYPGNPTPAGDLFPRQEALQIIETKGPTDV
;
A
#
# COMPACT_ATOMS: atom_id res chain seq x y z
N MET A 1 18.13 -11.05 9.40
CA MET A 1 18.28 -10.37 8.10
C MET A 1 17.59 -9.03 8.26
N PRO A 2 18.29 -7.88 8.17
CA PRO A 2 17.59 -6.61 8.21
C PRO A 2 16.62 -6.58 7.02
N ILE A 3 15.35 -6.31 7.29
CA ILE A 3 14.33 -6.17 6.25
C ILE A 3 14.58 -4.80 5.63
N ASP A 4 15.48 -4.73 4.66
CA ASP A 4 15.62 -3.54 3.81
C ASP A 4 14.37 -3.44 2.94
N ARG A 5 13.29 -2.92 3.54
CA ARG A 5 12.09 -2.53 2.81
C ARG A 5 12.48 -1.41 1.86
N TRP A 6 11.89 -1.45 0.66
CA TRP A 6 12.07 -0.40 -0.33
C TRP A 6 11.75 0.97 0.24
N THR A 7 12.52 1.98 -0.19
CA THR A 7 12.08 3.37 -0.09
C THR A 7 10.81 3.56 -0.94
N VAL A 8 10.00 4.60 -0.65
CA VAL A 8 8.78 4.87 -1.43
C VAL A 8 9.06 4.99 -2.94
N PRO A 9 10.14 5.67 -3.41
CA PRO A 9 10.47 5.68 -4.84
C PRO A 9 10.77 4.31 -5.44
N GLN A 10 11.52 3.46 -4.73
CA GLN A 10 11.84 2.10 -5.18
C GLN A 10 10.58 1.21 -5.25
N MET A 11 9.67 1.37 -4.28
CA MET A 11 8.38 0.69 -4.27
C MET A 11 7.52 1.15 -5.44
N ALA A 12 7.44 2.46 -5.69
CA ALA A 12 6.67 3.03 -6.78
C ALA A 12 7.17 2.59 -8.15
N GLU A 13 8.49 2.61 -8.39
CA GLU A 13 9.08 2.15 -9.65
C GLU A 13 8.73 0.68 -9.89
N ARG A 14 8.85 -0.15 -8.86
CA ARG A 14 8.57 -1.59 -8.97
C ARG A 14 7.09 -1.87 -9.21
N ALA A 15 6.21 -1.17 -8.51
CA ALA A 15 4.77 -1.23 -8.74
C ALA A 15 4.41 -0.82 -10.17
N ALA A 16 5.02 0.24 -10.70
CA ALA A 16 4.79 0.71 -12.07
C ALA A 16 5.22 -0.32 -13.13
N ARG A 17 6.32 -1.03 -12.91
CA ARG A 17 6.76 -2.13 -13.80
C ARG A 17 5.77 -3.29 -13.81
N GLY A 18 5.29 -3.69 -12.64
CA GLY A 18 4.24 -4.71 -12.50
C GLY A 18 2.94 -4.29 -13.20
N LEU A 19 2.50 -3.06 -12.97
CA LEU A 19 1.32 -2.47 -13.61
C LEU A 19 1.45 -2.45 -15.14
N GLY A 20 2.59 -2.04 -15.68
CA GLY A 20 2.84 -2.02 -17.12
C GLY A 20 2.70 -3.39 -17.79
N LYS A 21 3.08 -4.48 -17.10
CA LYS A 21 2.85 -5.85 -17.61
C LYS A 21 1.36 -6.15 -17.72
N VAL A 22 0.59 -5.85 -16.68
CA VAL A 22 -0.86 -6.08 -16.62
C VAL A 22 -1.58 -5.26 -17.70
N ASP A 23 -1.24 -3.99 -17.82
CA ASP A 23 -1.84 -3.06 -18.78
C ASP A 23 -1.56 -3.48 -20.23
N GLN A 24 -0.29 -3.77 -20.56
CA GLN A 24 0.11 -4.09 -21.93
C GLN A 24 -0.31 -5.50 -22.39
N LEU A 25 -0.26 -6.49 -21.49
CA LEU A 25 -0.43 -7.91 -21.84
C LEU A 25 -1.73 -8.53 -21.30
N GLY A 26 -2.56 -7.75 -20.61
CA GLY A 26 -3.84 -8.19 -20.06
C GLY A 26 -3.71 -9.38 -19.09
N PRO A 27 -4.59 -10.40 -19.19
CA PRO A 27 -4.56 -11.57 -18.30
C PRO A 27 -3.22 -12.30 -18.28
N ARG A 28 -2.48 -12.32 -19.41
CA ARG A 28 -1.14 -12.90 -19.47
C ARG A 28 -0.16 -12.10 -18.62
N GLY A 29 -0.22 -10.77 -18.71
CA GLY A 29 0.60 -9.87 -17.90
C GLY A 29 0.45 -10.11 -16.41
N ALA A 30 -0.77 -10.36 -15.95
CA ALA A 30 -1.06 -10.68 -14.55
C ALA A 30 -0.39 -11.97 -14.04
N THR A 31 -0.08 -12.94 -14.92
CA THR A 31 0.67 -14.14 -14.54
C THR A 31 2.19 -13.94 -14.54
N MET A 32 2.66 -12.82 -15.10
CA MET A 32 4.09 -12.49 -15.26
C MET A 32 4.58 -11.46 -14.23
N VAL A 33 3.69 -10.95 -13.37
CA VAL A 33 4.09 -10.10 -12.24
C VAL A 33 4.84 -10.96 -11.23
N SER A 34 6.03 -10.50 -10.86
CA SER A 34 6.83 -11.13 -9.81
C SER A 34 6.21 -10.87 -8.45
N ARG A 35 6.55 -11.72 -7.48
CA ARG A 35 6.15 -11.53 -6.08
C ARG A 35 6.47 -10.13 -5.57
N ASP A 36 7.67 -9.64 -5.84
CA ASP A 36 8.10 -8.33 -5.38
C ASP A 36 7.29 -7.18 -6.04
N GLU A 37 6.89 -7.33 -7.30
CA GLU A 37 6.01 -6.35 -7.94
C GLU A 37 4.60 -6.36 -7.31
N VAL A 38 4.09 -7.54 -6.94
CA VAL A 38 2.81 -7.67 -6.22
C VAL A 38 2.89 -7.00 -4.85
N GLU A 39 3.95 -7.28 -4.08
CA GLU A 39 4.16 -6.66 -2.77
C GLU A 39 4.30 -5.13 -2.90
N ALA A 40 4.98 -4.64 -3.95
CA ALA A 40 5.12 -3.21 -4.22
C ALA A 40 3.78 -2.55 -4.58
N MET A 41 2.99 -3.18 -5.44
CA MET A 41 1.65 -2.69 -5.80
C MET A 41 0.74 -2.64 -4.56
N ALA A 42 0.75 -3.69 -3.73
CA ALA A 42 -0.01 -3.72 -2.47
C ALA A 42 0.43 -2.61 -1.51
N GLY A 43 1.74 -2.38 -1.39
CA GLY A 43 2.31 -1.29 -0.59
C GLY A 43 1.86 0.09 -1.08
N MET A 44 1.88 0.32 -2.40
CA MET A 44 1.40 1.59 -2.98
C MET A 44 -0.09 1.80 -2.76
N LEU A 45 -0.93 0.76 -2.87
CA LEU A 45 -2.36 0.85 -2.58
C LEU A 45 -2.59 1.24 -1.11
N ALA A 46 -1.86 0.64 -0.18
CA ALA A 46 -1.94 1.00 1.23
C ALA A 46 -1.50 2.45 1.49
N LEU A 47 -0.41 2.91 0.86
CA LEU A 47 0.05 4.30 0.96
C LEU A 47 -0.97 5.31 0.40
N LEU A 48 -1.68 4.92 -0.66
CA LEU A 48 -2.76 5.72 -1.23
C LEU A 48 -4.07 5.66 -0.41
N GLY A 49 -4.09 4.90 0.69
CA GLY A 49 -5.22 4.83 1.61
C GLY A 49 -6.24 3.73 1.29
N MET A 50 -5.90 2.74 0.46
CA MET A 50 -6.80 1.61 0.21
C MET A 50 -6.98 0.76 1.47
N THR A 51 -8.22 0.52 1.86
CA THR A 51 -8.59 -0.38 2.94
C THR A 51 -8.51 -1.83 2.47
N PRO A 52 -7.67 -2.69 3.07
CA PRO A 52 -7.59 -4.10 2.69
C PRO A 52 -8.84 -4.86 3.14
N ILE A 53 -9.32 -5.74 2.27
CA ILE A 53 -10.36 -6.73 2.61
C ILE A 53 -9.67 -8.08 2.77
N TYR A 54 -9.61 -8.57 4.00
CA TYR A 54 -8.96 -9.86 4.28
C TYR A 54 -9.84 -11.05 3.84
N PRO A 55 -9.24 -12.21 3.52
CA PRO A 55 -9.99 -13.41 3.15
C PRO A 55 -11.04 -13.77 4.20
N GLY A 56 -12.29 -13.94 3.77
CA GLY A 56 -13.42 -14.27 4.64
C GLY A 56 -14.13 -13.07 5.27
N ASN A 57 -13.58 -11.85 5.19
CA ASN A 57 -14.25 -10.65 5.67
C ASN A 57 -15.24 -10.10 4.63
N PRO A 58 -16.38 -9.53 5.07
CA PRO A 58 -17.26 -8.80 4.16
C PRO A 58 -16.58 -7.52 3.67
N THR A 59 -17.00 -7.04 2.50
CA THR A 59 -16.63 -5.70 2.02
C THR A 59 -17.12 -4.64 3.02
N PRO A 60 -16.26 -3.71 3.46
CA PRO A 60 -16.67 -2.62 4.34
C PRO A 60 -17.83 -1.82 3.74
N ALA A 61 -18.82 -1.45 4.56
CA ALA A 61 -19.87 -0.51 4.17
C ALA A 61 -19.27 0.91 4.15
N GLY A 62 -18.76 1.36 3.00
CA GLY A 62 -18.13 2.67 2.84
C GLY A 62 -17.17 2.76 1.66
N ASP A 63 -16.43 3.88 1.58
CA ASP A 63 -15.37 4.07 0.59
C ASP A 63 -14.16 3.19 0.92
N LEU A 64 -13.61 2.50 -0.08
CA LEU A 64 -12.38 1.71 0.07
C LEU A 64 -11.13 2.61 0.15
N PHE A 65 -11.28 3.90 -0.17
CA PHE A 65 -10.27 4.94 0.01
C PHE A 65 -10.77 6.04 0.96
N PRO A 66 -10.89 5.76 2.27
CA PRO A 66 -11.32 6.78 3.21
C PRO A 66 -10.39 8.00 3.15
N ARG A 67 -10.99 9.19 3.00
CA ARG A 67 -10.28 10.48 2.97
C ARG A 67 -9.46 10.65 4.26
N GLN A 68 -8.13 10.77 4.14
CA GLN A 68 -7.24 10.95 5.30
C GLN A 68 -7.36 12.38 5.84
N GLU A 69 -8.30 12.63 6.74
CA GLU A 69 -8.35 13.84 7.56
C GLU A 69 -7.92 13.49 9.00
N ALA A 70 -6.94 14.23 9.55
CA ALA A 70 -6.47 14.25 10.95
C ALA A 70 -5.26 13.37 11.37
N LEU A 71 -4.05 13.91 11.20
CA LEU A 71 -2.87 13.60 12.04
C LEU A 71 -2.31 14.82 12.80
N GLN A 72 -3.12 15.87 13.01
CA GLN A 72 -2.68 17.09 13.73
C GLN A 72 -2.97 17.11 15.24
N ILE A 73 -3.43 16.01 15.87
CA ILE A 73 -3.98 16.06 17.25
C ILE A 73 -2.98 15.59 18.34
N ILE A 74 -1.82 15.03 18.01
CA ILE A 74 -0.95 14.35 19.01
C ILE A 74 0.32 15.12 19.43
N GLU A 75 0.35 16.46 19.31
CA GLU A 75 1.49 17.28 19.82
C GLU A 75 1.24 17.89 21.21
N THR A 76 0.14 17.55 21.89
CA THR A 76 -0.14 18.11 23.22
C THR A 76 -0.02 17.07 24.32
N LYS A 77 1.05 17.25 25.12
CA LYS A 77 1.16 16.95 26.57
C LYS A 77 1.98 15.71 26.96
N GLY A 78 3.25 15.96 27.28
CA GLY A 78 4.02 15.14 28.23
C GLY A 78 4.78 16.04 29.21
N PRO A 79 4.32 16.21 30.46
CA PRO A 79 5.15 16.71 31.55
C PRO A 79 5.87 15.51 32.20
N THR A 80 7.20 15.50 32.20
CA THR A 80 7.96 14.50 32.98
C THR A 80 8.55 15.21 34.18
N ASP A 81 7.85 15.13 35.31
CA ASP A 81 8.44 15.30 36.64
C ASP A 81 8.96 13.92 37.09
N VAL A 82 10.28 13.76 37.14
CA VAL A 82 11.06 13.01 38.15
C VAL A 82 12.52 13.45 38.09
#